data_AF-A0A2R4FCQ6-F1
#
_entry.id   AF-A0A2R4FCQ6-F1
#
_cell.length_a   1.000
_cell.length_b   1.000
_cell.length_c   1.000
_cell.angle_alpha   90.00
_cell.angle_beta   90.00
_cell.angle_gamma   90.00
#
_symmetry.space_group_name_H-M   'P 1'
#
loop_
_entity.id
_entity.type
_entity.pdbx_description
1 polymer ?
#
loop_
_entity_poly.entity_id
_entity_poly.type
_entity_poly.pdbx_seq_one_letter_code
_entity_poly.pdbx_strand_id
1 'polypeptide(L)'
;MNESLDTANGRQVLRIERRLTHPAEKVWPAVTEPEHLREWFPAEVRLDPRPGGRMTFSFGSGPDAPPESVGRIEAYDPPRLFAFSWEEELFRIELHPDGPGCLLVFSHVFDDRAGAASFASGWRLCLDALEHVLDGRPVDQSARPSGRLHESYVERFGLADGVADTGPDGWRVRFERQLTRPAEAVWAALTGAAPDRPATLGAPPPPGFTTDEFPAGPVTALAAPTLLEYSWEAAGVPAGRIRWELAEGTGHGARLVLEQTGPADAAGDRATALVAWRSRIEPLARRLAEEADRLAG
;
A
#
# COMPACT_ATOMS: atom_id res chain seq x y z
N MET A 1 -14.24 6.54 11.11
CA MET A 1 -13.38 6.40 9.91
C MET A 1 -14.26 6.68 8.71
N ASN A 2 -13.99 7.79 8.04
CA ASN A 2 -14.74 8.31 6.90
C ASN A 2 -14.01 8.01 5.57
N GLU A 3 -13.09 7.05 5.59
CA GLU A 3 -12.29 6.61 4.46
C GLU A 3 -12.99 5.45 3.75
N SER A 4 -13.16 5.52 2.43
CA SER A 4 -13.68 4.42 1.60
C SER A 4 -12.78 4.16 0.40
N LEU A 5 -12.82 2.92 -0.09
CA LEU A 5 -12.16 2.51 -1.32
C LEU A 5 -13.19 1.90 -2.24
N ASP A 6 -13.41 2.54 -3.39
CA ASP A 6 -14.32 2.09 -4.43
C ASP A 6 -13.54 1.78 -5.71
N THR A 7 -14.14 1.05 -6.65
CA THR A 7 -13.58 0.85 -7.99
C THR A 7 -14.44 1.57 -9.02
N ALA A 8 -13.83 2.45 -9.81
CA ALA A 8 -14.49 3.17 -10.90
C ALA A 8 -13.64 3.08 -12.17
N ASN A 9 -14.25 2.65 -13.28
CA ASN A 9 -13.59 2.49 -14.58
C ASN A 9 -12.30 1.64 -14.50
N GLY A 10 -12.30 0.58 -13.68
CA GLY A 10 -11.15 -0.31 -13.49
C GLY A 10 -10.05 0.23 -12.58
N ARG A 11 -10.14 1.50 -12.15
CA ARG A 11 -9.20 2.15 -11.22
C ARG A 11 -9.78 2.18 -9.81
N GLN A 12 -8.91 2.33 -8.83
CA GLN A 12 -9.30 2.51 -7.44
C GLN A 12 -9.59 3.98 -7.15
N VAL A 13 -10.56 4.24 -6.27
CA VAL A 13 -10.93 5.57 -5.82
C VAL A 13 -10.94 5.55 -4.29
N LEU A 14 -9.88 6.09 -3.69
CA LEU A 14 -9.83 6.37 -2.26
C LEU A 14 -10.54 7.69 -2.00
N ARG A 15 -11.52 7.69 -1.10
CA ARG A 15 -12.23 8.89 -0.66
C ARG A 15 -12.03 9.10 0.84
N ILE A 16 -11.71 10.32 1.25
CA ILE A 16 -11.55 10.72 2.64
C ILE A 16 -12.34 12.00 2.91
N GLU A 17 -13.15 12.02 3.96
CA GLU A 17 -13.91 13.21 4.36
C GLU A 17 -13.44 13.77 5.70
N ARG A 18 -13.33 15.11 5.77
CA ARG A 18 -13.00 15.87 6.99
C ARG A 18 -13.99 17.02 7.17
N ARG A 19 -14.63 17.08 8.34
CA ARG A 19 -15.41 18.25 8.75
C ARG A 19 -14.49 19.22 9.47
N LEU A 20 -14.23 20.36 8.86
CA LEU A 20 -13.32 21.38 9.36
C LEU A 20 -14.16 22.49 10.02
N THR A 21 -13.64 23.05 11.12
CA THR A 21 -14.29 24.18 11.81
C THR A 21 -14.03 25.53 11.14
N HIS A 22 -13.27 25.54 10.05
CA HIS A 22 -12.88 26.74 9.30
C HIS A 22 -13.67 26.83 7.99
N PRO A 23 -14.07 28.05 7.56
CA PRO A 23 -14.83 28.23 6.32
C PRO A 23 -13.98 27.91 5.09
N ALA A 24 -14.64 27.58 3.96
CA ALA A 24 -13.96 27.20 2.72
C ALA A 24 -12.97 28.26 2.23
N GLU A 25 -13.27 29.54 2.42
CA GLU A 25 -12.42 30.68 2.08
C GLU A 25 -11.09 30.68 2.85
N LYS A 26 -11.08 30.16 4.09
CA LYS A 26 -9.85 29.99 4.87
C LYS A 26 -9.11 28.71 4.48
N VAL A 27 -9.84 27.64 4.17
CA VAL A 27 -9.25 26.34 3.80
C VAL A 27 -8.64 26.38 2.41
N TRP A 28 -9.20 27.17 1.50
CA TRP A 28 -8.76 27.25 0.10
C TRP A 28 -7.28 27.60 -0.06
N PRO A 29 -6.76 28.72 0.51
CA PRO A 29 -5.33 28.99 0.51
C PRO A 29 -4.49 27.83 1.04
N ALA A 30 -4.95 27.16 2.10
CA ALA A 30 -4.21 26.06 2.71
C ALA A 30 -4.02 24.84 1.78
N VAL A 31 -4.91 24.64 0.81
CA VAL A 31 -4.87 23.54 -0.15
C VAL A 31 -4.42 23.93 -1.55
N THR A 32 -4.20 25.22 -1.83
CA THR A 32 -3.79 25.72 -3.17
C THR A 32 -2.53 26.56 -3.18
N GLU A 33 -2.09 27.13 -2.06
CA GLU A 33 -0.90 27.98 -2.00
C GLU A 33 0.34 27.15 -1.61
N PRO A 34 1.44 27.20 -2.39
CA PRO A 34 2.67 26.46 -2.12
C PRO A 34 3.21 26.59 -0.69
N GLU A 35 3.11 27.79 -0.11
CA GLU A 35 3.58 28.13 1.23
C GLU A 35 2.84 27.34 2.32
N HIS A 36 1.58 26.98 2.06
CA HIS A 36 0.78 26.17 2.96
C HIS A 36 0.85 24.69 2.63
N LEU A 37 0.86 24.33 1.34
CA LEU A 37 0.96 22.94 0.88
C LEU A 37 2.21 22.25 1.44
N ARG A 38 3.35 22.93 1.45
CA ARG A 38 4.63 22.37 1.98
C ARG A 38 4.56 21.91 3.43
N GLU A 39 3.58 22.37 4.21
CA GLU A 39 3.47 22.05 5.63
C GLU A 39 2.73 20.73 5.89
N TRP A 40 1.95 20.24 4.92
CA TRP A 40 1.08 19.05 5.11
C TRP A 40 1.04 18.09 3.93
N PHE A 41 1.29 18.56 2.71
CA PHE A 41 1.32 17.75 1.49
C PHE A 41 2.66 16.98 1.41
N PRO A 42 2.69 15.74 0.90
CA PRO A 42 3.89 14.90 0.94
C PRO A 42 5.06 15.39 0.08
N ALA A 43 4.87 16.41 -0.76
CA ALA A 43 5.88 16.96 -1.66
C ALA A 43 5.87 18.50 -1.63
N GLU A 44 7.00 19.12 -1.94
CA GLU A 44 7.06 20.54 -2.26
C GLU A 44 6.40 20.76 -3.63
N VAL A 45 5.42 21.66 -3.68
CA VAL A 45 4.61 21.91 -4.88
C VAL A 45 4.86 23.31 -5.42
N ARG A 46 5.05 23.44 -6.74
CA ARG A 46 4.85 24.72 -7.46
C ARG A 46 3.76 24.51 -8.49
N LEU A 47 2.93 25.53 -8.71
CA LEU A 47 1.78 25.41 -9.61
C LEU A 47 1.40 26.74 -10.26
N ASP A 48 0.87 26.64 -11.48
CA ASP A 48 0.21 27.75 -12.17
C ASP A 48 -1.31 27.68 -11.89
N PRO A 49 -1.91 28.58 -11.07
CA PRO A 49 -3.25 28.40 -10.50
C PRO A 49 -4.39 28.67 -11.52
N ARG A 50 -4.51 27.79 -12.52
CA ARG A 50 -5.54 27.82 -13.56
C ARG A 50 -5.75 26.44 -14.15
N PRO A 51 -6.93 26.14 -14.72
CA PRO A 51 -7.13 24.90 -15.47
C PRO A 51 -6.08 24.76 -16.60
N GLY A 52 -5.49 23.59 -16.67
CA GLY A 52 -4.38 23.27 -17.57
C GLY A 52 -3.02 23.86 -17.17
N GLY A 53 -2.91 24.52 -16.02
CA GLY A 53 -1.66 25.02 -15.47
C GLY A 53 -0.70 23.88 -15.08
N ARG A 54 0.60 24.13 -15.18
CA ARG A 54 1.62 23.12 -14.84
C ARG A 54 1.78 23.02 -13.33
N MET A 55 2.06 21.82 -12.84
CA MET A 55 2.48 21.57 -11.46
C MET A 55 3.83 20.86 -11.43
N THR A 56 4.60 21.08 -10.38
CA THR A 56 5.87 20.38 -10.10
C THR A 56 5.86 19.84 -8.69
N PHE A 57 6.38 18.63 -8.51
CA PHE A 57 6.48 17.95 -7.23
C PHE A 57 7.93 17.58 -6.95
N SER A 58 8.42 17.93 -5.76
CA SER A 58 9.77 17.59 -5.31
C SER A 58 9.73 17.00 -3.90
N PHE A 59 10.51 15.95 -3.67
CA PHE A 59 10.68 15.30 -2.36
C PHE A 59 12.00 15.70 -1.68
N GLY A 60 12.57 16.84 -2.08
CA GLY A 60 13.82 17.38 -1.55
C GLY A 60 14.88 17.61 -2.62
N SER A 61 16.03 18.14 -2.19
CA SER A 61 17.11 18.64 -3.07
C SER A 61 18.45 17.92 -2.84
N GLY A 62 18.42 16.77 -2.16
CA GLY A 62 19.62 15.97 -1.86
C GLY A 62 20.08 15.14 -3.07
N PRO A 63 21.32 14.61 -3.04
CA PRO A 63 21.86 13.79 -4.12
C PRO A 63 21.06 12.49 -4.36
N ASP A 64 20.35 12.01 -3.34
CA ASP A 64 19.48 10.83 -3.42
C ASP A 64 17.99 11.19 -3.63
N ALA A 65 17.66 12.47 -3.80
CA ALA A 65 16.27 12.87 -4.02
C ALA A 65 15.83 12.46 -5.44
N PRO A 66 14.61 11.94 -5.61
CA PRO A 66 14.09 11.63 -6.94
C PRO A 66 14.00 12.91 -7.78
N PRO A 67 14.11 12.78 -9.13
CA PRO A 67 13.90 13.92 -10.01
C PRO A 67 12.54 14.60 -9.78
N GLU A 68 12.49 15.91 -10.00
CA GLU A 68 11.22 16.65 -9.98
C GLU A 68 10.24 16.03 -10.99
N SER A 69 9.05 15.69 -10.51
CA SER A 69 7.97 15.17 -11.35
C SER A 69 6.97 16.27 -11.70
N VAL A 70 6.26 16.08 -12.80
CA VAL A 70 5.39 17.10 -13.41
C VAL A 70 3.96 16.61 -13.38
N GLY A 71 3.06 17.51 -13.02
CA GLY A 71 1.62 17.31 -13.11
C GLY A 71 0.92 18.46 -13.78
N ARG A 72 -0.42 18.41 -13.75
CA ARG A 72 -1.26 19.41 -14.36
C ARG A 72 -2.52 19.64 -13.54
N ILE A 73 -2.94 20.90 -13.45
CA ILE A 73 -4.23 21.24 -12.86
C ILE A 73 -5.34 20.88 -13.84
N GLU A 74 -6.25 20.00 -13.43
CA GLU A 74 -7.40 19.57 -14.22
C GLU A 74 -8.62 20.47 -13.96
N ALA A 75 -8.79 20.95 -12.72
CA ALA A 75 -9.82 21.91 -12.35
C ALA A 75 -9.35 22.87 -11.25
N TYR A 76 -9.75 24.13 -11.37
CA TYR A 76 -9.43 25.19 -10.39
C TYR A 76 -10.60 26.18 -10.33
N ASP A 77 -11.44 26.04 -9.31
CA ASP A 77 -12.67 26.81 -9.11
C ASP A 77 -12.75 27.25 -7.64
N PRO A 78 -12.09 28.37 -7.28
CA PRO A 78 -12.06 28.87 -5.91
C PRO A 78 -13.44 29.25 -5.36
N PRO A 79 -13.73 29.03 -4.07
CA PRO A 79 -12.96 28.24 -3.10
C PRO A 79 -13.45 26.77 -3.04
N ARG A 80 -13.99 26.21 -4.13
CA ARG A 80 -14.81 24.99 -4.09
C ARG A 80 -14.09 23.74 -4.57
N LEU A 81 -13.27 23.83 -5.62
CA LEU A 81 -12.70 22.66 -6.28
C LEU A 81 -11.29 22.89 -6.78
N PHE A 82 -10.36 22.07 -6.28
CA PHE A 82 -9.02 21.90 -6.81
C PHE A 82 -8.80 20.45 -7.22
N ALA A 83 -8.49 20.20 -8.49
CA ALA A 83 -8.16 18.87 -8.99
C ALA A 83 -6.92 18.90 -9.88
N PHE A 84 -6.08 17.89 -9.76
CA PHE A 84 -4.82 17.80 -10.50
C PHE A 84 -4.43 16.35 -10.79
N SER A 85 -3.63 16.17 -11.83
CA SER A 85 -2.99 14.91 -12.18
C SER A 85 -1.52 14.93 -11.82
N TRP A 86 -1.01 13.80 -11.34
CA TRP A 86 0.40 13.58 -11.02
C TRP A 86 0.70 12.08 -11.14
N GLU A 87 1.70 11.70 -11.95
CA GLU A 87 2.10 10.29 -12.17
C GLU A 87 0.94 9.38 -12.59
N GLU A 88 0.10 9.85 -13.54
CA GLU A 88 -1.10 9.16 -14.05
C GLU A 88 -2.24 8.98 -13.02
N GLU A 89 -2.02 9.40 -11.78
CA GLU A 89 -3.01 9.45 -10.72
C GLU A 89 -3.77 10.77 -10.73
N LEU A 90 -5.00 10.77 -10.21
CA LEU A 90 -5.84 11.96 -10.11
C LEU A 90 -6.18 12.27 -8.67
N PHE A 91 -5.98 13.53 -8.30
CA PHE A 91 -6.26 14.06 -6.98
C PHE A 91 -7.34 15.12 -7.09
N ARG A 92 -8.27 15.12 -6.13
CA ARG A 92 -9.39 16.05 -6.09
C ARG A 92 -9.68 16.46 -4.65
N ILE A 93 -9.75 17.75 -4.42
CA ILE A 93 -10.17 18.38 -3.16
C ILE A 93 -11.42 19.20 -3.45
N GLU A 94 -12.51 18.86 -2.80
CA GLU A 94 -13.77 19.61 -2.84
C GLU A 94 -14.08 20.18 -1.46
N LEU A 95 -14.45 21.46 -1.42
CA LEU A 95 -14.85 22.16 -0.21
C LEU A 95 -16.34 22.52 -0.31
N HIS A 96 -17.13 21.98 0.61
CA HIS A 96 -18.56 22.24 0.69
C HIS A 96 -18.86 23.03 1.96
N PRO A 97 -19.52 24.21 1.89
CA PRO A 97 -19.93 24.93 3.09
C PRO A 97 -20.74 24.05 4.04
N ASP A 98 -20.41 24.06 5.34
CA ASP A 98 -21.09 23.30 6.39
C ASP A 98 -21.16 24.14 7.68
N GLY A 99 -22.23 24.92 7.81
CA GLY A 99 -22.41 25.87 8.92
C GLY A 99 -21.27 26.93 8.96
N PRO A 100 -20.60 27.13 10.11
CA PRO A 100 -19.46 28.05 10.21
C PRO A 100 -18.16 27.49 9.62
N GLY A 101 -18.15 26.20 9.24
CA GLY A 101 -16.99 25.50 8.70
C GLY A 101 -17.22 24.98 7.28
N CYS A 102 -16.52 23.91 6.92
CA CYS A 102 -16.74 23.22 5.65
C CYS A 102 -16.47 21.71 5.75
N LEU A 103 -17.07 20.97 4.85
CA LEU A 103 -16.73 19.58 4.56
C LEU A 103 -15.69 19.55 3.44
N LEU A 104 -14.47 19.15 3.79
CA LEU A 104 -13.43 18.78 2.85
C LEU A 104 -13.64 17.33 2.42
N VAL A 105 -13.66 17.13 1.11
CA VAL A 105 -13.73 15.82 0.46
C VAL A 105 -12.47 15.67 -0.38
N PHE A 106 -11.60 14.74 0.01
CA PHE A 106 -10.42 14.36 -0.74
C PHE A 106 -10.71 13.07 -1.50
N SER A 107 -10.33 13.01 -2.78
CA SER A 107 -10.36 11.80 -3.59
C SER A 107 -9.03 11.60 -4.31
N HIS A 108 -8.57 10.36 -4.34
CA HIS A 108 -7.35 9.92 -5.00
C HIS A 108 -7.66 8.70 -5.88
N VAL A 109 -7.42 8.83 -7.18
CA VAL A 109 -7.65 7.78 -8.19
C VAL A 109 -6.31 7.22 -8.65
N PHE A 110 -6.13 5.91 -8.52
CA PHE A 110 -4.88 5.19 -8.80
C PHE A 110 -5.14 3.75 -9.25
N ASP A 111 -4.11 3.10 -9.79
CA ASP A 111 -4.23 1.73 -10.32
C ASP A 111 -3.80 0.66 -9.30
N ASP A 112 -2.83 0.97 -8.43
CA ASP A 112 -2.30 0.02 -7.46
C ASP A 112 -3.25 -0.23 -6.28
N ARG A 113 -4.21 -1.14 -6.48
CA ARG A 113 -5.14 -1.57 -5.44
C ARG A 113 -4.46 -2.10 -4.20
N ALA A 114 -3.41 -2.88 -4.36
CA ALA A 114 -2.77 -3.51 -3.23
C ALA A 114 -2.02 -2.46 -2.38
N GLY A 115 -1.70 -1.28 -2.93
CA GLY A 115 -1.15 -0.10 -2.24
C GLY A 115 -2.18 0.80 -1.52
N ALA A 116 -3.48 0.56 -1.68
CA ALA A 116 -4.53 1.46 -1.19
C ALA A 116 -4.46 1.75 0.33
N ALA A 117 -4.05 0.78 1.14
CA ALA A 117 -3.87 0.99 2.59
C ALA A 117 -2.70 1.93 2.92
N SER A 118 -1.61 1.90 2.14
CA SER A 118 -0.49 2.85 2.27
C SER A 118 -0.96 4.27 1.93
N PHE A 119 -1.71 4.43 0.83
CA PHE A 119 -2.26 5.73 0.46
C PHE A 119 -3.24 6.26 1.53
N ALA A 120 -4.16 5.43 2.01
CA ALA A 120 -5.13 5.86 3.02
C ALA A 120 -4.46 6.25 4.35
N SER A 121 -3.45 5.49 4.80
CA SER A 121 -2.71 5.83 6.03
C SER A 121 -1.85 7.08 5.86
N GLY A 122 -1.19 7.26 4.71
CA GLY A 122 -0.42 8.46 4.37
C GLY A 122 -1.29 9.71 4.26
N TRP A 123 -2.37 9.66 3.49
CA TRP A 123 -3.28 10.80 3.34
C TRP A 123 -3.97 11.17 4.64
N ARG A 124 -4.26 10.19 5.50
CA ARG A 124 -4.80 10.47 6.84
C ARG A 124 -3.83 11.28 7.67
N LEU A 125 -2.54 10.96 7.64
CA LEU A 125 -1.51 11.76 8.31
C LEU A 125 -1.40 13.17 7.70
N CYS A 126 -1.39 13.28 6.37
CA CYS A 126 -1.31 14.57 5.67
C CYS A 126 -2.51 15.48 5.98
N LEU A 127 -3.72 14.91 6.00
CA LEU A 127 -4.94 15.67 6.31
C LEU A 127 -5.03 16.02 7.80
N ASP A 128 -4.53 15.17 8.70
CA ASP A 128 -4.37 15.53 10.12
C ASP A 128 -3.40 16.73 10.25
N ALA A 129 -2.30 16.78 9.48
CA ALA A 129 -1.38 17.92 9.43
C ALA A 129 -2.03 19.19 8.86
N LEU A 130 -2.86 19.08 7.81
CA LEU A 130 -3.64 20.21 7.27
C LEU A 130 -4.53 20.84 8.35
N GLU A 131 -5.18 20.04 9.20
CA GLU A 131 -5.97 20.54 10.32
C GLU A 131 -5.12 21.34 11.32
N HIS A 132 -3.89 20.89 11.61
CA HIS A 132 -2.97 21.63 12.47
C HIS A 132 -2.57 22.97 11.84
N VAL A 133 -2.27 23.00 10.53
CA VAL A 133 -1.98 24.24 9.80
C VAL A 133 -3.15 25.22 9.91
N LEU A 134 -4.39 24.75 9.71
CA LEU A 134 -5.59 25.59 9.80
C LEU A 134 -5.85 26.13 11.22
N ASP A 135 -5.50 25.35 12.23
CA ASP A 135 -5.59 25.73 13.65
C ASP A 135 -4.42 26.60 14.15
N GLY A 136 -3.39 26.81 13.32
CA GLY A 136 -2.16 27.48 13.74
C GLY A 136 -1.36 26.67 14.78
N ARG A 137 -1.51 25.34 14.78
CA ARG A 137 -0.77 24.40 15.63
C ARG A 137 0.47 23.89 14.89
N PRO A 138 1.57 23.58 15.61
CA PRO A 138 2.76 23.01 14.99
C PRO A 138 2.44 21.64 14.37
N VAL A 139 3.03 21.37 13.20
CA VAL A 139 2.99 20.07 12.51
C VAL A 139 4.27 19.30 12.84
N ASP A 140 4.11 18.04 13.23
CA ASP A 140 5.25 17.12 13.39
C ASP A 140 5.66 16.53 12.04
N GLN A 141 6.72 17.08 11.46
CA GLN A 141 7.29 16.62 10.17
C GLN A 141 8.00 15.26 10.28
N SER A 142 8.25 14.78 11.50
CA SER A 142 8.87 13.46 11.74
C SER A 142 7.85 12.32 11.78
N ALA A 143 6.56 12.64 11.89
CA ALA A 143 5.49 11.65 11.96
C ALA A 143 5.53 10.68 10.78
N ARG A 144 5.20 9.42 11.05
CA ARG A 144 5.14 8.35 10.06
C ARG A 144 3.78 7.66 10.12
N PRO A 145 3.26 7.15 8.98
CA PRO A 145 2.05 6.36 8.98
C PRO A 145 2.18 5.14 9.91
N SER A 146 1.18 4.92 10.75
CA SER A 146 1.16 3.77 11.66
C SER A 146 0.93 2.47 10.88
N GLY A 147 1.72 1.43 11.21
CA GLY A 147 1.52 0.08 10.72
C GLY A 147 0.17 -0.50 11.16
N ARG A 148 -0.26 -0.29 12.41
CA ARG A 148 -1.60 -0.70 12.86
C ARG A 148 -2.72 -0.02 12.07
N LEU A 149 -2.56 1.27 11.75
CA LEU A 149 -3.54 1.98 10.94
C LEU A 149 -3.59 1.41 9.51
N HIS A 150 -2.44 1.14 8.89
CA HIS A 150 -2.35 0.47 7.59
C HIS A 150 -3.11 -0.85 7.59
N GLU A 151 -2.88 -1.71 8.58
CA GLU A 151 -3.55 -3.01 8.71
C GLU A 151 -5.08 -2.88 8.85
N SER A 152 -5.55 -1.85 9.56
CA SER A 152 -7.00 -1.58 9.64
C SER A 152 -7.63 -1.23 8.29
N TYR A 153 -6.88 -0.57 7.39
CA TYR A 153 -7.35 -0.31 6.03
C TYR A 153 -7.28 -1.54 5.14
N VAL A 154 -6.28 -2.41 5.33
CA VAL A 154 -6.23 -3.70 4.62
C VAL A 154 -7.48 -4.53 4.89
N GLU A 155 -7.91 -4.61 6.15
CA GLU A 155 -9.15 -5.29 6.53
C GLU A 155 -10.38 -4.58 5.95
N ARG A 156 -10.50 -3.26 6.19
CA ARG A 156 -11.66 -2.46 5.75
C ARG A 156 -11.87 -2.48 4.24
N PHE A 157 -10.80 -2.49 3.45
CA PHE A 157 -10.86 -2.45 1.99
C PHE A 157 -10.81 -3.84 1.34
N GLY A 158 -10.74 -4.92 2.13
CA GLY A 158 -10.62 -6.29 1.61
C GLY A 158 -9.35 -6.47 0.76
N LEU A 159 -8.20 -5.99 1.22
CA LEU A 159 -6.91 -6.14 0.53
C LEU A 159 -6.16 -7.41 0.93
N ALA A 160 -6.70 -8.19 1.87
CA ALA A 160 -6.09 -9.43 2.37
C ALA A 160 -6.48 -10.68 1.57
N ASP A 161 -7.50 -10.58 0.71
CA ASP A 161 -8.07 -11.74 0.04
C ASP A 161 -7.18 -12.20 -1.12
N GLY A 162 -6.98 -13.52 -1.21
CA GLY A 162 -6.32 -14.17 -2.33
C GLY A 162 -7.30 -14.41 -3.48
N VAL A 163 -6.78 -14.45 -4.70
CA VAL A 163 -7.52 -14.84 -5.90
C VAL A 163 -7.16 -16.27 -6.29
N ALA A 164 -8.12 -16.98 -6.86
CA ALA A 164 -7.91 -18.35 -7.32
C ALA A 164 -8.48 -18.54 -8.73
N ASP A 165 -7.66 -19.08 -9.61
CA ASP A 165 -7.98 -19.29 -11.02
C ASP A 165 -7.83 -20.77 -11.38
N THR A 166 -8.42 -21.17 -12.49
CA THR A 166 -8.28 -22.53 -13.03
C THR A 166 -8.14 -22.45 -14.54
N GLY A 167 -7.13 -23.12 -15.06
CA GLY A 167 -6.81 -23.17 -16.49
C GLY A 167 -6.43 -24.58 -16.94
N PRO A 168 -6.05 -24.73 -18.22
CA PRO A 168 -5.67 -26.02 -18.80
C PRO A 168 -4.52 -26.71 -18.06
N ASP A 169 -3.59 -25.92 -17.49
CA ASP A 169 -2.39 -26.40 -16.81
C ASP A 169 -2.59 -26.64 -15.30
N GLY A 170 -3.84 -26.50 -14.80
CA GLY A 170 -4.18 -26.68 -13.40
C GLY A 170 -4.78 -25.45 -12.73
N TRP A 171 -4.76 -25.43 -11.40
CA TRP A 171 -5.24 -24.30 -10.61
C TRP A 171 -4.08 -23.41 -10.14
N ARG A 172 -4.41 -22.15 -9.86
CA ARG A 172 -3.50 -21.17 -9.28
C ARG A 172 -4.20 -20.44 -8.14
N VAL A 173 -3.48 -20.23 -7.04
CA VAL A 173 -3.84 -19.30 -5.97
C VAL A 173 -2.79 -18.21 -5.91
N ARG A 174 -3.20 -16.94 -5.86
CA ARG A 174 -2.32 -15.78 -5.73
C ARG A 174 -2.77 -14.88 -4.59
N PHE A 175 -1.83 -14.48 -3.74
CA PHE A 175 -1.99 -13.35 -2.83
C PHE A 175 -1.06 -12.23 -3.27
N GLU A 176 -1.56 -11.00 -3.19
CA GLU A 176 -0.78 -9.80 -3.45
C GLU A 176 -1.10 -8.76 -2.37
N ARG A 177 -0.07 -8.31 -1.64
CA ARG A 177 -0.28 -7.52 -0.43
C ARG A 177 0.82 -6.48 -0.23
N GLN A 178 0.43 -5.27 0.17
CA GLN A 178 1.39 -4.26 0.61
C GLN A 178 1.72 -4.48 2.08
N LEU A 179 3.00 -4.69 2.38
CA LEU A 179 3.50 -4.78 3.74
C LEU A 179 4.02 -3.41 4.22
N THR A 180 4.31 -3.32 5.51
CA THR A 180 4.74 -2.09 6.21
C THR A 180 6.25 -2.03 6.45
N ARG A 181 6.99 -3.04 5.98
CA ARG A 181 8.43 -3.22 6.20
C ARG A 181 9.13 -3.57 4.89
N PRO A 182 10.41 -3.16 4.71
CA PRO A 182 11.16 -3.43 3.50
C PRO A 182 11.46 -4.94 3.33
N ALA A 183 11.81 -5.34 2.11
CA ALA A 183 11.95 -6.75 1.74
C ALA A 183 12.93 -7.51 2.63
N GLU A 184 14.02 -6.87 3.07
CA GLU A 184 15.03 -7.42 3.96
C GLU A 184 14.44 -7.80 5.33
N ALA A 185 13.60 -6.93 5.88
CA ALA A 185 12.96 -7.17 7.17
C ALA A 185 11.89 -8.27 7.06
N VAL A 186 11.12 -8.29 5.97
CA VAL A 186 10.13 -9.34 5.70
C VAL A 186 10.82 -10.69 5.52
N TRP A 187 11.90 -10.72 4.73
CA TRP A 187 12.70 -11.92 4.49
C TRP A 187 13.30 -12.46 5.78
N ALA A 188 13.91 -11.60 6.60
CA ALA A 188 14.43 -11.98 7.92
C ALA A 188 13.32 -12.56 8.83
N ALA A 189 12.14 -11.95 8.80
CA ALA A 189 10.98 -12.38 9.58
C ALA A 189 10.43 -13.75 9.12
N LEU A 190 10.60 -14.10 7.84
CA LEU A 190 10.27 -15.40 7.26
C LEU A 190 11.35 -16.44 7.56
N THR A 191 12.64 -16.13 7.34
CA THR A 191 13.71 -17.08 7.65
C THR A 191 13.84 -17.41 9.14
N GLY A 192 13.35 -16.51 10.01
CA GLY A 192 13.38 -16.67 11.47
C GLY A 192 14.73 -16.32 12.09
N ALA A 193 14.87 -16.57 13.40
CA ALA A 193 16.08 -16.29 14.20
C ALA A 193 17.20 -17.33 14.04
N ALA A 194 17.19 -18.12 12.96
CA ALA A 194 18.27 -19.04 12.61
C ALA A 194 19.08 -18.48 11.43
N PRO A 195 19.90 -17.43 11.64
CA PRO A 195 20.78 -16.89 10.60
C PRO A 195 21.76 -17.96 10.05
N ASP A 196 21.95 -19.06 10.78
CA ASP A 196 22.86 -20.15 10.46
C ASP A 196 22.28 -21.22 9.50
N ARG A 197 21.00 -21.10 9.10
CA ARG A 197 20.39 -21.93 8.04
C ARG A 197 19.70 -21.07 6.99
N PRO A 198 20.48 -20.41 6.12
CA PRO A 198 19.90 -19.67 5.00
C PRO A 198 19.14 -20.61 4.06
N ALA A 199 18.11 -20.07 3.38
CA ALA A 199 17.48 -20.78 2.27
C ALA A 199 18.56 -21.20 1.27
N THR A 200 18.52 -22.45 0.81
CA THR A 200 19.54 -23.04 -0.05
C THR A 200 18.86 -23.81 -1.16
N LEU A 201 19.30 -23.64 -2.41
CA LEU A 201 18.81 -24.41 -3.56
C LEU A 201 18.95 -25.92 -3.31
N GLY A 202 17.90 -26.68 -3.59
CA GLY A 202 17.85 -28.13 -3.38
C GLY A 202 17.59 -28.57 -1.93
N ALA A 203 17.62 -27.67 -0.95
CA ALA A 203 17.27 -27.96 0.43
C ALA A 203 15.78 -27.65 0.70
N PRO A 204 15.18 -28.16 1.80
CA PRO A 204 13.85 -27.73 2.22
C PRO A 204 13.81 -26.21 2.48
N PRO A 205 12.70 -25.52 2.13
CA PRO A 205 12.54 -24.10 2.43
C PRO A 205 12.48 -23.84 3.95
N PRO A 206 12.87 -22.64 4.42
CA PRO A 206 12.71 -22.29 5.82
C PRO A 206 11.23 -22.34 6.25
N PRO A 207 10.91 -22.67 7.53
CA PRO A 207 9.53 -22.79 8.02
C PRO A 207 8.70 -21.51 7.85
N GLY A 208 9.37 -20.36 7.68
CA GLY A 208 8.83 -19.09 7.22
C GLY A 208 7.87 -19.16 6.04
N PHE A 209 8.31 -19.92 5.04
CA PHE A 209 7.76 -19.92 3.70
C PHE A 209 6.75 -21.05 3.46
N THR A 210 6.54 -21.92 4.46
CA THR A 210 5.75 -23.15 4.34
C THR A 210 4.46 -23.10 5.16
N THR A 211 3.60 -24.10 4.92
CA THR A 211 2.39 -24.39 5.67
C THR A 211 2.25 -25.91 5.79
N ASP A 212 1.52 -26.40 6.80
CA ASP A 212 1.43 -27.84 7.08
C ASP A 212 0.53 -28.58 6.08
N GLU A 213 -0.39 -27.86 5.44
CA GLU A 213 -1.34 -28.39 4.46
C GLU A 213 -0.69 -28.79 3.13
N PHE A 214 0.47 -28.22 2.81
CA PHE A 214 1.19 -28.46 1.55
C PHE A 214 2.64 -28.83 1.83
N PRO A 215 2.94 -30.14 1.97
CA PRO A 215 4.29 -30.62 2.22
C PRO A 215 5.30 -30.05 1.21
N ALA A 216 6.29 -29.35 1.73
CA ALA A 216 7.30 -28.67 0.92
C ALA A 216 8.35 -29.66 0.40
N GLY A 217 8.54 -29.65 -0.92
CA GLY A 217 9.70 -30.23 -1.58
C GLY A 217 10.91 -29.29 -1.53
N PRO A 218 11.97 -29.59 -2.29
CA PRO A 218 13.19 -28.78 -2.31
C PRO A 218 12.97 -27.41 -2.95
N VAL A 219 13.76 -26.42 -2.51
CA VAL A 219 13.86 -25.10 -3.14
C VAL A 219 14.39 -25.24 -4.57
N THR A 220 13.63 -24.71 -5.53
CA THR A 220 13.91 -24.78 -6.98
C THR A 220 14.45 -23.47 -7.54
N ALA A 221 14.14 -22.33 -6.92
CA ALA A 221 14.72 -21.04 -7.27
C ALA A 221 14.92 -20.16 -6.03
N LEU A 222 15.99 -19.37 -6.02
CA LEU A 222 16.35 -18.52 -4.88
C LEU A 222 17.12 -17.29 -5.35
N ALA A 223 16.64 -16.11 -4.97
CA ALA A 223 17.37 -14.85 -5.05
C ALA A 223 17.03 -14.02 -3.81
N ALA A 224 17.75 -14.23 -2.71
CA ALA A 224 17.48 -13.50 -1.46
C ALA A 224 17.84 -12.00 -1.61
N PRO A 225 17.03 -11.07 -1.07
CA PRO A 225 15.82 -11.27 -0.26
C PRO A 225 14.51 -11.19 -1.08
N THR A 226 14.54 -11.33 -2.40
CA THR A 226 13.40 -10.99 -3.28
C THR A 226 12.62 -12.20 -3.80
N LEU A 227 13.20 -13.40 -3.81
CA LEU A 227 12.57 -14.58 -4.39
C LEU A 227 12.94 -15.87 -3.67
N LEU A 228 11.93 -16.67 -3.31
CA LEU A 228 12.06 -18.08 -2.94
C LEU A 228 10.97 -18.90 -3.64
N GLU A 229 11.36 -19.96 -4.34
CA GLU A 229 10.45 -20.91 -4.98
C GLU A 229 10.82 -22.34 -4.60
N TYR A 230 9.81 -23.19 -4.41
CA TYR A 230 9.99 -24.61 -4.13
C TYR A 230 8.83 -25.44 -4.70
N SER A 231 9.06 -26.72 -4.94
CA SER A 231 7.98 -27.66 -5.29
C SER A 231 7.16 -28.03 -4.05
N TRP A 232 5.92 -28.46 -4.22
CA TRP A 232 5.15 -29.08 -3.14
C TRP A 232 4.61 -30.44 -3.58
N GLU A 233 4.36 -31.31 -2.61
CA GLU A 233 3.97 -32.70 -2.86
C GLU A 233 2.53 -32.98 -2.46
N ALA A 234 1.84 -33.76 -3.29
CA ALA A 234 0.56 -34.38 -2.97
C ALA A 234 0.76 -35.90 -2.99
N ALA A 235 0.40 -36.59 -1.90
CA ALA A 235 0.59 -38.04 -1.76
C ALA A 235 2.03 -38.53 -2.08
N GLY A 236 3.05 -37.71 -1.78
CA GLY A 236 4.47 -38.03 -2.00
C GLY A 236 4.95 -37.88 -3.45
N VAL A 237 4.19 -37.19 -4.30
CA VAL A 237 4.56 -36.88 -5.68
C VAL A 237 4.51 -35.37 -5.90
N PRO A 238 5.44 -34.76 -6.67
CA PRO A 238 5.38 -33.33 -7.00
C PRO A 238 4.04 -32.96 -7.64
N ALA A 239 3.34 -32.01 -7.03
CA ALA A 239 2.01 -31.55 -7.45
C ALA A 239 2.05 -30.15 -8.09
N GLY A 240 3.06 -29.35 -7.77
CA GLY A 240 3.24 -28.02 -8.35
C GLY A 240 4.33 -27.23 -7.65
N ARG A 241 4.21 -25.90 -7.67
CA ARG A 241 5.18 -24.99 -7.04
C ARG A 241 4.50 -24.00 -6.10
N ILE A 242 5.26 -23.51 -5.13
CA ILE A 242 4.96 -22.37 -4.28
C ILE A 242 6.07 -21.34 -4.49
N ARG A 243 5.69 -20.11 -4.75
CA ARG A 243 6.59 -19.01 -5.10
C ARG A 243 6.28 -17.79 -4.25
N TRP A 244 7.29 -17.29 -3.56
CA TRP A 244 7.28 -16.07 -2.77
C TRP A 244 8.15 -15.02 -3.45
N GLU A 245 7.57 -13.86 -3.73
CA GLU A 245 8.26 -12.69 -4.26
C GLU A 245 8.06 -11.50 -3.33
N LEU A 246 9.15 -10.77 -3.10
CA LEU A 246 9.16 -9.48 -2.42
C LEU A 246 9.72 -8.45 -3.40
N ALA A 247 8.85 -7.58 -3.89
CA ALA A 247 9.21 -6.47 -4.76
C ALA A 247 9.15 -5.14 -4.00
N GLU A 248 9.65 -4.09 -4.64
CA GLU A 248 9.36 -2.72 -4.20
C GLU A 248 7.84 -2.48 -4.26
N GLY A 249 7.29 -1.81 -3.24
CA GLY A 249 5.86 -1.57 -3.10
C GLY A 249 5.54 -0.11 -2.83
N THR A 250 4.26 0.21 -2.68
CA THR A 250 3.80 1.57 -2.39
C THR A 250 4.19 2.00 -0.97
N GLY A 251 4.83 3.16 -0.86
CA GLY A 251 5.26 3.73 0.41
C GLY A 251 6.58 3.12 0.88
N HIS A 252 6.63 2.63 2.13
CA HIS A 252 7.89 2.22 2.78
C HIS A 252 8.08 0.70 2.92
N GLY A 253 7.18 -0.11 2.37
CA GLY A 253 7.24 -1.56 2.57
C GLY A 253 7.25 -2.35 1.27
N ALA A 254 7.57 -3.64 1.38
CA ALA A 254 7.62 -4.54 0.25
C ALA A 254 6.22 -4.94 -0.24
N ARG A 255 6.09 -5.08 -1.56
CA ARG A 255 5.00 -5.79 -2.21
C ARG A 255 5.25 -7.29 -2.06
N LEU A 256 4.44 -7.97 -1.26
CA LEU A 256 4.44 -9.43 -1.18
C LEU A 256 3.54 -10.01 -2.27
N VAL A 257 4.10 -10.89 -3.08
CA VAL A 257 3.36 -11.75 -4.00
C VAL A 257 3.63 -13.20 -3.63
N LEU A 258 2.58 -13.93 -3.29
CA LEU A 258 2.62 -15.36 -3.10
C LEU A 258 1.81 -16.02 -4.21
N GLU A 259 2.37 -17.03 -4.86
CA GLU A 259 1.68 -17.87 -5.83
C GLU A 259 1.85 -19.35 -5.50
N GLN A 260 0.77 -20.12 -5.54
CA GLN A 260 0.81 -21.57 -5.55
C GLN A 260 0.07 -22.10 -6.77
N THR A 261 0.64 -23.09 -7.44
CA THR A 261 -0.01 -23.81 -8.54
C THR A 261 -0.17 -25.28 -8.20
N GLY A 262 -1.22 -25.94 -8.70
CA GLY A 262 -1.45 -27.37 -8.53
C GLY A 262 -2.23 -28.00 -9.68
N PRO A 263 -2.41 -29.32 -9.68
CA PRO A 263 -3.00 -30.05 -10.81
C PRO A 263 -4.52 -29.83 -10.89
N ALA A 264 -5.08 -29.92 -12.10
CA ALA A 264 -6.49 -29.56 -12.36
C ALA A 264 -7.52 -30.44 -11.62
N ASP A 265 -7.17 -31.69 -11.33
CA ASP A 265 -8.03 -32.69 -10.68
C ASP A 265 -8.10 -32.55 -9.15
N ALA A 266 -7.25 -31.69 -8.56
CA ALA A 266 -7.18 -31.46 -7.12
C ALA A 266 -7.92 -30.17 -6.67
N ALA A 267 -9.19 -30.01 -7.07
CA ALA A 267 -9.95 -28.78 -6.79
C ALA A 267 -10.13 -28.46 -5.28
N GLY A 268 -10.13 -29.48 -4.41
CA GLY A 268 -10.18 -29.30 -2.95
C GLY A 268 -8.95 -28.57 -2.40
N ASP A 269 -7.79 -28.80 -3.02
CA ASP A 269 -6.52 -28.19 -2.60
C ASP A 269 -6.50 -26.68 -2.85
N ARG A 270 -7.23 -26.20 -3.86
CA ARG A 270 -7.35 -24.76 -4.16
C ARG A 270 -8.01 -23.98 -3.02
N ALA A 271 -9.11 -24.50 -2.46
CA ALA A 271 -9.81 -23.84 -1.35
C ALA A 271 -8.96 -23.91 -0.07
N THR A 272 -8.32 -25.05 0.17
CA THR A 272 -7.35 -25.24 1.27
C THR A 272 -6.19 -24.25 1.15
N ALA A 273 -5.65 -24.03 -0.05
CA ALA A 273 -4.56 -23.09 -0.31
C ALA A 273 -4.94 -21.65 0.03
N LEU A 274 -6.14 -21.20 -0.34
CA LEU A 274 -6.62 -19.86 0.07
C LEU A 274 -6.65 -19.69 1.59
N VAL A 275 -7.14 -20.70 2.32
CA VAL A 275 -7.23 -20.63 3.80
C VAL A 275 -5.85 -20.71 4.46
N ALA A 276 -5.02 -21.65 4.02
CA ALA A 276 -3.68 -21.88 4.57
C ALA A 276 -2.79 -20.64 4.41
N TRP A 277 -2.75 -20.06 3.22
CA TRP A 277 -1.90 -18.90 2.97
C TRP A 277 -2.41 -17.62 3.61
N ARG A 278 -3.74 -17.43 3.69
CA ARG A 278 -4.29 -16.33 4.48
C ARG A 278 -3.87 -16.44 5.95
N SER A 279 -4.00 -17.63 6.53
CA SER A 279 -3.59 -17.92 7.91
C SER A 279 -2.08 -17.78 8.13
N ARG A 280 -1.28 -17.88 7.07
CA ARG A 280 0.17 -17.64 7.10
C ARG A 280 0.56 -16.17 6.98
N ILE A 281 -0.07 -15.45 6.05
CA ILE A 281 0.28 -14.06 5.71
C ILE A 281 -0.22 -13.08 6.76
N GLU A 282 -1.43 -13.26 7.30
CA GLU A 282 -2.03 -12.31 8.24
C GLU A 282 -1.20 -12.13 9.54
N PRO A 283 -0.74 -13.18 10.23
CA PRO A 283 0.10 -13.00 11.42
C PRO A 283 1.45 -12.37 11.11
N LEU A 284 2.03 -12.68 9.94
CA LEU A 284 3.27 -12.06 9.48
C LEU A 284 3.09 -10.55 9.31
N ALA A 285 2.06 -10.14 8.56
CA ALA A 285 1.76 -8.72 8.32
C ALA A 285 1.52 -7.95 9.61
N ARG A 286 0.74 -8.52 10.55
CA ARG A 286 0.46 -7.92 11.86
C ARG A 286 1.74 -7.68 12.67
N ARG A 287 2.63 -8.67 12.73
CA ARG A 287 3.92 -8.53 13.43
C ARG A 287 4.80 -7.44 12.80
N LEU A 288 4.86 -7.40 11.47
CA LEU A 288 5.64 -6.38 10.74
C LEU A 288 5.07 -4.96 10.96
N ALA A 289 3.75 -4.82 11.05
CA ALA A 289 3.08 -3.57 11.39
C ALA A 289 3.40 -3.09 12.82
N GLU A 290 3.39 -4.00 13.79
CA GLU A 290 3.78 -3.69 15.18
C GLU A 290 5.28 -3.34 15.32
N GLU A 291 6.14 -3.97 14.53
CA GLU A 291 7.55 -3.60 14.42
C GLU A 291 7.73 -2.21 13.80
N ALA A 292 6.96 -1.87 12.76
CA ALA A 292 6.99 -0.54 12.14
C ALA A 292 6.60 0.56 13.15
N ASP A 293 5.52 0.36 13.90
CA ASP A 293 5.08 1.32 14.92
C ASP A 293 6.14 1.52 16.02
N ARG A 294 6.80 0.44 16.48
CA ARG A 294 7.87 0.53 17.49
C ARG A 294 9.12 1.26 17.03
N LEU A 295 9.39 1.29 15.73
CA LEU A 295 10.53 2.00 15.16
C LEU A 295 10.20 3.46 14.82
N ALA A 296 8.91 3.80 14.76
CA ALA A 296 8.43 5.15 14.46
C ALA A 296 8.21 6.01 15.72
N GLY A 297 8.00 5.39 16.89
CA GLY A 297 7.86 6.06 18.19
C GLY A 297 9.16 6.11 18.98
#